data_AF-A0A2N4UA03-F1
#
_entry.id   AF-A0A2N4UA03-F1
#
_cell.length_a   1.000
_cell.length_b   1.000
_cell.length_c   1.000
_cell.angle_alpha   90.00
_cell.angle_beta   90.00
_cell.angle_gamma   90.00
#
_symmetry.space_group_name_H-M   'P 1'
#
loop_
_entity.id
_entity.type
_entity.pdbx_description
1 polymer ?
#
loop_
_entity_poly.entity_id
_entity_poly.type
_entity_poly.pdbx_seq_one_letter_code
_entity_poly.pdbx_strand_id
1 'polypeptide(L)'
;MRNDSPSHYGGTTRFLHWGMGLLILLQFLKLGDRIRDGEHWIGQTIVPWHISIGVLIFALAIVRLGWAMRQRPHRPQPEASPAMVRLGHFLLYACMFLMPLTGLAAMLGGGYGLTVFGVDIVTKTEVEIPWLGAIGNLHSPIAWIFVVLVVGHIAAALFHHFVRRDQTLRRMLGQ
;
A
#
# COMPACT_ATOMS: atom_id res chain seq x y z
N MET A 1 0.69 12.20 -22.18
CA MET A 1 0.07 13.28 -21.36
C MET A 1 0.32 13.01 -19.87
N ARG A 2 0.62 14.02 -19.06
CA ARG A 2 0.90 13.85 -17.60
C ARG A 2 -0.38 13.68 -16.77
N ASN A 3 -1.45 14.36 -17.16
CA ASN A 3 -2.75 14.39 -16.48
C ASN A 3 -3.70 13.32 -17.03
N ASP A 4 -4.70 12.96 -16.21
CA ASP A 4 -5.79 12.06 -16.60
C ASP A 4 -6.69 12.70 -17.67
N SER A 5 -7.38 11.85 -18.42
CA SER A 5 -8.40 12.21 -19.40
C SER A 5 -9.60 11.27 -19.28
N PRO A 6 -10.76 11.61 -19.88
CA PRO A 6 -11.92 10.73 -19.86
C PRO A 6 -11.64 9.35 -20.48
N SER A 7 -10.68 9.25 -21.41
CA SER A 7 -10.34 8.01 -22.09
C SER A 7 -9.31 7.16 -21.35
N HIS A 8 -8.36 7.75 -20.62
CA HIS A 8 -7.28 7.01 -19.94
C HIS A 8 -6.60 7.81 -18.81
N TYR A 9 -5.90 7.08 -17.92
CA TYR A 9 -5.11 7.69 -16.84
C TYR A 9 -3.78 8.27 -17.33
N GLY A 10 -3.42 9.44 -16.82
CA GLY A 10 -2.21 10.17 -17.18
C GLY A 10 -0.93 9.51 -16.69
N GLY A 11 0.22 9.93 -17.24
CA GLY A 11 1.54 9.41 -16.86
C GLY A 11 1.81 9.45 -15.36
N THR A 12 1.45 10.54 -14.67
CA THR A 12 1.66 10.67 -13.21
C THR A 12 0.83 9.66 -12.42
N THR A 13 -0.45 9.51 -12.77
CA THR A 13 -1.35 8.56 -12.10
C THR A 13 -0.86 7.12 -12.26
N ARG A 14 -0.43 6.77 -13.47
CA ARG A 14 0.12 5.44 -13.77
C ARG A 14 1.43 5.18 -13.05
N PHE A 15 2.36 6.14 -13.05
CA PHE A 15 3.63 6.03 -12.33
C PHE A 15 3.41 5.80 -10.83
N LEU A 16 2.57 6.63 -10.20
CA LEU A 16 2.22 6.46 -8.80
C LEU A 16 1.48 5.13 -8.55
N HIS A 17 0.62 4.68 -9.46
CA HIS A 17 -0.08 3.41 -9.32
C HIS A 17 0.89 2.24 -9.35
N TRP A 18 1.59 2.05 -10.47
CA TRP A 18 2.42 0.88 -10.70
C TRP A 18 3.66 0.88 -9.80
N GLY A 19 4.25 2.05 -9.53
CA GLY A 19 5.34 2.19 -8.57
C GLY A 19 4.92 1.77 -7.16
N MET A 20 3.79 2.29 -6.66
CA MET A 20 3.28 1.87 -5.35
C MET A 20 2.84 0.41 -5.33
N GLY A 21 2.22 -0.08 -6.41
CA GLY A 21 1.83 -1.49 -6.54
C GLY A 21 3.04 -2.42 -6.37
N LEU A 22 4.15 -2.11 -7.03
CA LEU A 22 5.40 -2.85 -6.87
C LEU A 22 5.91 -2.81 -5.42
N LEU A 23 5.97 -1.62 -4.81
CA LEU A 23 6.42 -1.47 -3.42
C LEU A 23 5.52 -2.23 -2.43
N ILE A 24 4.21 -2.22 -2.63
CA ILE A 24 3.25 -2.97 -1.79
C ILE A 24 3.44 -4.48 -1.94
N LEU A 25 3.67 -4.98 -3.16
CA LEU A 25 3.98 -6.39 -3.38
C LEU A 25 5.29 -6.79 -2.68
N LEU A 26 6.32 -5.93 -2.70
CA LEU A 26 7.54 -6.14 -1.93
C LEU A 26 7.26 -6.20 -0.41
N GLN A 27 6.36 -5.38 0.12
CA GLN A 27 5.99 -5.44 1.53
C GLN A 27 5.37 -6.78 1.94
N PHE A 28 4.66 -7.47 1.03
CA PHE A 28 4.09 -8.78 1.34
C PHE A 28 5.15 -9.87 1.51
N LEU A 29 6.38 -9.67 1.05
CA LEU A 29 7.50 -10.58 1.33
C LEU A 29 7.86 -10.64 2.82
N LYS A 30 7.42 -9.66 3.63
CA LYS A 30 7.48 -9.70 5.10
C LYS A 30 6.74 -10.89 5.70
N LEU A 31 5.75 -11.45 4.99
CA LEU A 31 5.10 -12.70 5.42
C LEU A 31 6.08 -13.88 5.45
N GLY A 32 7.17 -13.81 4.67
CA GLY A 32 8.24 -14.81 4.65
C GLY A 32 8.93 -15.01 5.99
N ASP A 33 8.94 -14.03 6.89
CA ASP A 33 9.50 -14.21 8.25
C ASP A 33 8.79 -15.31 9.05
N ARG A 34 7.57 -15.69 8.67
CA ARG A 34 6.87 -16.82 9.28
C ARG A 34 7.41 -18.18 8.84
N ILE A 35 8.34 -18.21 7.88
CA ILE A 35 8.98 -19.41 7.35
C ILE A 35 10.39 -19.47 7.95
N ARG A 36 10.66 -20.50 8.76
CA ARG A 36 11.97 -20.69 9.42
C ARG A 36 12.45 -19.41 10.12
N ASP A 37 11.54 -18.68 10.77
CA ASP A 37 11.79 -17.43 11.49
C ASP A 37 12.61 -16.38 10.69
N GLY A 38 12.43 -16.35 9.37
CA GLY A 38 13.13 -15.43 8.47
C GLY A 38 14.60 -15.80 8.21
N GLU A 39 15.07 -16.95 8.69
CA GLU A 39 16.43 -17.45 8.48
C GLU A 39 16.67 -17.93 7.04
N HIS A 40 16.20 -17.22 6.02
CA HIS A 40 16.42 -17.53 4.60
C HIS A 40 16.69 -16.24 3.83
N TRP A 41 17.11 -16.35 2.57
CA TRP A 41 17.55 -15.19 1.78
C TRP A 41 16.56 -14.00 1.77
N ILE A 42 15.26 -14.25 1.60
CA ILE A 42 14.23 -13.19 1.61
C ILE A 42 14.16 -12.45 2.96
N GLY A 43 14.13 -13.18 4.09
CA GLY A 43 14.06 -12.61 5.44
C GLY A 43 15.33 -11.86 5.84
N GLN A 44 16.49 -12.29 5.34
CA GLN A 44 17.76 -11.65 5.65
C GLN A 44 18.10 -10.46 4.74
N THR A 45 17.61 -10.46 3.49
CA THR A 45 18.01 -9.45 2.48
C THR A 45 16.93 -8.44 2.16
N ILE A 46 15.65 -8.86 2.12
CA ILE A 46 14.54 -8.00 1.67
C ILE A 46 13.78 -7.43 2.87
N VAL A 47 13.43 -8.28 3.83
CA VAL A 47 12.65 -7.90 5.00
C VAL A 47 13.25 -6.77 5.85
N PRO A 48 14.58 -6.60 5.99
CA PRO A 48 15.13 -5.46 6.73
C PRO A 48 14.71 -4.09 6.16
N TRP A 49 14.34 -4.04 4.88
CA TRP A 49 13.85 -2.82 4.23
C TRP A 49 12.38 -2.50 4.50
N HIS A 50 11.65 -3.40 5.18
CA HIS A 50 10.21 -3.30 5.39
C HIS A 50 9.77 -1.97 6.00
N ILE A 51 10.49 -1.48 7.01
CA ILE A 51 10.18 -0.20 7.68
C ILE A 51 10.39 0.96 6.71
N SER A 52 11.54 1.00 6.03
CA SER A 52 11.92 2.08 5.13
C SER A 52 10.98 2.17 3.91
N ILE A 53 10.65 1.02 3.31
CA ILE A 53 9.68 0.93 2.22
C ILE A 53 8.27 1.29 2.72
N GLY A 54 7.90 0.89 3.93
CA GLY A 54 6.63 1.26 4.56
C GLY A 54 6.46 2.77 4.71
N VAL A 55 7.50 3.47 5.19
CA VAL A 55 7.52 4.93 5.29
C VAL A 55 7.45 5.60 3.91
N LEU A 56 8.19 5.07 2.92
CA LEU A 56 8.12 5.56 1.55
C LEU A 56 6.71 5.41 0.95
N ILE A 57 6.07 4.25 1.12
CA ILE A 57 4.69 4.02 0.68
C ILE A 57 3.74 5.00 1.36
N PHE A 58 3.92 5.29 2.65
CA PHE A 58 3.09 6.26 3.38
C PHE A 58 3.20 7.66 2.76
N ALA A 59 4.42 8.15 2.51
CA ALA A 59 4.65 9.43 1.85
C ALA A 59 4.04 9.46 0.44
N LEU A 60 4.24 8.39 -0.35
CA LEU A 60 3.66 8.27 -1.68
C LEU A 60 2.12 8.17 -1.64
N ALA A 61 1.54 7.58 -0.60
CA ALA A 61 0.09 7.51 -0.42
C ALA A 61 -0.52 8.90 -0.21
N ILE A 62 0.14 9.77 0.56
CA ILE A 62 -0.27 11.18 0.73
C ILE A 62 -0.22 11.90 -0.62
N VAL A 63 0.90 11.79 -1.34
CA VAL A 63 1.07 12.41 -2.67
C VAL A 63 0.01 11.88 -3.65
N ARG A 64 -0.21 10.57 -3.67
CA ARG A 64 -1.20 9.91 -4.53
C ARG A 64 -2.63 10.36 -4.19
N LEU A 65 -2.98 10.49 -2.92
CA LEU A 65 -4.31 10.94 -2.51
C LEU A 65 -4.55 12.38 -2.97
N GLY A 66 -3.60 13.28 -2.73
CA GLY A 66 -3.67 14.67 -3.21
C GLY A 66 -3.76 14.75 -4.73
N TRP A 67 -2.96 13.96 -5.45
CA TRP A 67 -3.02 13.87 -6.91
C TRP A 67 -4.37 13.34 -7.40
N ALA A 68 -4.88 12.26 -6.82
CA ALA A 68 -6.15 11.66 -7.21
C ALA A 68 -7.35 12.61 -6.96
N MET A 69 -7.30 13.42 -5.90
CA MET A 69 -8.29 14.46 -5.64
C MET A 69 -8.26 15.55 -6.72
N ARG A 70 -7.06 16.03 -7.10
CA ARG A 70 -6.89 17.01 -8.17
C ARG A 70 -7.37 16.49 -9.53
N GLN A 71 -7.14 15.22 -9.81
CA GLN A 71 -7.51 14.59 -11.08
C GLN A 71 -8.96 14.10 -11.15
N ARG A 72 -9.72 14.18 -10.04
CA ARG A 72 -11.11 13.70 -9.97
C ARG A 72 -12.04 14.19 -11.11
N PRO A 73 -11.95 15.45 -11.59
CA PRO A 73 -12.80 15.92 -12.70
C PRO A 73 -12.43 15.31 -14.06
N HIS A 74 -11.19 14.86 -14.22
CA HIS A 74 -10.61 14.47 -15.51
C HIS A 74 -10.46 12.95 -15.66
N ARG A 75 -10.58 12.18 -14.57
CA ARG A 75 -10.34 10.74 -14.59
C ARG A 75 -11.43 9.96 -15.34
N PRO A 76 -11.11 8.80 -15.95
CA PRO A 76 -12.12 7.93 -16.54
C PRO A 76 -13.20 7.53 -15.54
N GLN A 77 -14.45 7.51 -15.99
CA GLN A 77 -15.56 7.06 -15.16
C GLN A 77 -15.59 5.52 -15.10
N PRO A 78 -15.89 4.92 -13.93
CA PRO A 78 -16.02 3.48 -13.83
C PRO A 78 -17.26 2.99 -14.59
N GLU A 79 -17.11 1.89 -15.34
CA GLU A 79 -18.21 1.23 -16.05
C GLU A 79 -19.02 0.29 -15.14
N ALA A 80 -18.44 -0.14 -14.02
CA ALA A 80 -19.06 -1.01 -13.02
C ALA A 80 -19.85 -0.22 -11.95
N SER A 81 -20.54 -0.95 -11.06
CA SER A 81 -21.28 -0.37 -9.93
C SER A 81 -20.42 0.66 -9.16
N PRO A 82 -20.80 1.96 -9.18
CA PRO A 82 -19.99 3.00 -8.57
C PRO A 82 -19.80 2.80 -7.06
N ALA A 83 -20.72 2.12 -6.37
CA ALA A 83 -20.64 1.91 -4.93
C ALA A 83 -19.53 0.92 -4.54
N MET A 84 -19.49 -0.27 -5.14
CA MET A 84 -18.46 -1.28 -4.85
C MET A 84 -17.06 -0.80 -5.23
N VAL A 85 -16.92 -0.15 -6.39
CA VAL A 85 -15.64 0.39 -6.83
C VAL A 85 -15.16 1.47 -5.86
N ARG A 86 -16.05 2.36 -5.39
CA ARG A 86 -15.70 3.38 -4.39
C ARG A 86 -15.31 2.76 -3.05
N LEU A 87 -16.05 1.77 -2.57
CA LEU A 87 -15.76 1.08 -1.31
C LEU A 87 -14.41 0.36 -1.38
N GLY A 88 -14.13 -0.38 -2.45
CA GLY A 88 -12.86 -1.08 -2.63
C GLY A 88 -11.67 -0.12 -2.62
N HIS A 89 -11.74 0.98 -3.37
CA HIS A 89 -10.69 2.00 -3.34
C HIS A 89 -10.56 2.66 -1.96
N PHE A 90 -11.68 2.97 -1.29
CA PHE A 90 -11.66 3.53 0.06
C PHE A 90 -10.93 2.61 1.03
N LEU A 91 -11.26 1.31 1.05
CA LEU A 91 -10.64 0.33 1.93
C LEU A 91 -9.14 0.15 1.62
N LEU A 92 -8.76 0.14 0.34
CA LEU A 92 -7.34 0.10 -0.06
C LEU A 92 -6.57 1.32 0.44
N TYR A 93 -7.13 2.53 0.27
CA TYR A 93 -6.52 3.74 0.81
C TYR A 93 -6.44 3.68 2.34
N ALA A 94 -7.52 3.30 3.03
CA ALA A 94 -7.53 3.16 4.48
C ALA A 94 -6.41 2.23 4.97
N CYS A 95 -6.26 1.06 4.35
CA CYS A 95 -5.18 0.11 4.69
C CYS A 95 -3.79 0.70 4.39
N MET A 96 -3.60 1.38 3.26
CA MET A 96 -2.32 2.03 2.92
C MET A 96 -1.87 3.07 3.96
N PHE A 97 -2.80 3.75 4.63
CA PHE A 97 -2.48 4.70 5.70
C PHE A 97 -2.37 4.01 7.07
N LEU A 98 -3.29 3.11 7.40
CA LEU A 98 -3.30 2.43 8.70
C LEU A 98 -2.11 1.48 8.89
N MET A 99 -1.62 0.84 7.82
CA MET A 99 -0.47 -0.07 7.90
C MET A 99 0.79 0.62 8.44
N PRO A 100 1.29 1.72 7.85
CA PRO A 100 2.45 2.44 8.39
C PRO A 100 2.20 3.03 9.78
N LEU A 101 0.99 3.53 10.07
CA LEU A 101 0.66 4.12 11.38
C LEU A 101 0.67 3.08 12.50
N THR A 102 0.06 1.91 12.27
CA THR A 102 0.09 0.80 13.24
C THR A 102 1.48 0.18 13.33
N GLY A 103 2.25 0.13 12.24
CA GLY A 103 3.65 -0.31 12.27
C GLY A 103 4.51 0.63 13.11
N LEU A 104 4.33 1.94 12.95
CA LEU A 104 4.99 2.95 13.79
C LEU A 104 4.58 2.81 15.25
N ALA A 105 3.30 2.59 15.52
CA ALA A 105 2.81 2.35 16.88
C ALA A 105 3.44 1.09 17.51
N ALA A 106 3.62 0.01 16.74
CA ALA A 106 4.32 -1.19 17.23
C ALA A 106 5.79 -0.89 17.56
N MET A 107 6.50 -0.18 16.68
CA MET A 107 7.90 0.17 16.86
C MET A 107 8.12 1.05 18.10
N LEU A 108 7.36 2.14 18.22
CA LEU A 108 7.46 3.08 19.34
C LEU A 108 6.91 2.48 20.64
N GLY A 109 5.82 1.71 20.55
CA GLY A 109 5.20 1.04 21.70
C GLY A 109 6.11 0.04 22.38
N GLY A 110 6.93 -0.70 21.62
CA GLY A 110 7.91 -1.64 22.15
C GLY A 110 9.30 -1.05 22.41
N GLY A 111 9.48 0.27 22.32
CA GLY A 111 10.78 0.92 22.52
C GLY A 111 11.82 0.63 21.45
N TYR A 112 11.46 -0.01 20.33
CA TYR A 112 12.40 -0.45 19.29
C TYR A 112 13.10 0.70 18.53
N GLY A 113 12.63 1.94 18.68
CA GLY A 113 13.10 3.09 17.92
C GLY A 113 12.53 3.11 16.50
N LEU A 114 13.09 3.95 15.62
CA LEU A 114 12.69 4.02 14.21
C LEU A 114 13.91 4.39 13.35
N THR A 115 14.40 3.42 12.58
CA THR A 115 15.46 3.62 11.58
C THR A 115 14.85 3.56 10.18
N VAL A 116 15.10 4.59 9.37
CA VAL A 116 14.56 4.72 8.01
C VAL A 116 15.70 5.00 7.04
N PHE A 117 15.90 4.13 6.06
CA PHE A 117 17.02 4.17 5.11
C PHE A 117 18.39 4.32 5.77
N GLY A 118 18.59 3.66 6.93
CA GLY A 118 19.83 3.71 7.70
C GLY A 118 19.99 4.94 8.59
N VAL A 119 19.00 5.83 8.64
CA VAL A 119 18.99 7.02 9.51
C VAL A 119 18.06 6.78 10.69
N ASP A 120 18.60 6.93 11.90
CA ASP A 120 17.81 6.85 13.13
C ASP A 120 16.99 8.13 13.32
N ILE A 121 15.67 8.01 13.16
CA ILE A 121 14.71 9.10 13.37
C ILE A 121 14.26 9.15 14.83
N VAL A 122 14.08 7.97 15.45
CA VAL A 122 13.74 7.84 16.86
C VAL A 122 14.71 6.85 17.49
N THR A 123 15.40 7.29 18.54
CA THR A 123 16.36 6.46 19.27
C THR A 123 15.63 5.32 19.98
N LYS A 124 16.22 4.12 19.91
CA LYS A 124 15.78 2.96 20.69
C LYS A 124 15.83 3.27 22.19
N THR A 125 14.84 2.79 22.93
CA THR A 125 14.72 2.94 24.39
C THR A 125 14.26 1.62 25.01
N GLU A 126 14.48 1.46 26.32
CA GLU A 126 13.95 0.31 27.08
C GLU A 126 12.55 0.58 27.64
N VAL A 127 12.04 1.81 27.49
CA VAL A 127 10.72 2.20 27.98
C VAL A 127 9.64 1.79 26.99
N GLU A 128 8.83 0.82 27.37
CA GLU A 128 7.63 0.43 26.63
C GLU A 128 6.47 1.42 26.87
N ILE A 129 5.61 1.57 25.86
CA ILE A 129 4.38 2.37 25.91
C ILE A 129 3.21 1.42 25.61
N PRO A 130 2.63 0.76 26.63
CA PRO A 130 1.70 -0.37 26.43
C PRO A 130 0.47 -0.03 25.57
N TRP A 131 -0.12 1.15 25.76
CA TRP A 131 -1.29 1.57 24.98
C TRP A 131 -0.97 1.75 23.50
N LEU A 132 0.25 2.18 23.17
CA LEU A 132 0.70 2.36 21.80
C LEU A 132 1.05 1.01 21.18
N GLY A 133 1.69 0.12 21.95
CA GLY A 133 1.89 -1.28 21.56
C GLY A 133 0.59 -2.02 21.26
N ALA A 134 -0.48 -1.75 22.03
CA ALA A 134 -1.81 -2.31 21.78
C ALA A 134 -2.39 -1.86 20.42
N ILE A 135 -2.17 -0.61 20.00
CA ILE A 135 -2.49 -0.15 18.64
C ILE A 135 -1.61 -0.86 17.61
N GLY A 136 -0.33 -1.06 17.93
CA GLY A 136 0.62 -1.80 17.09
C GLY A 136 0.19 -3.23 16.77
N ASN A 137 -0.48 -3.91 17.70
CA ASN A 137 -1.03 -5.26 17.48
C ASN A 137 -2.06 -5.33 16.35
N LEU A 138 -2.67 -4.21 15.94
CA LEU A 138 -3.58 -4.14 14.80
C LEU A 138 -2.85 -4.28 13.45
N HIS A 139 -1.53 -4.12 13.42
CA HIS A 139 -0.76 -4.16 12.18
C HIS A 139 -0.90 -5.50 11.45
N SER A 140 -0.76 -6.63 12.15
CA SER A 140 -0.85 -7.96 11.52
C SER A 140 -2.26 -8.29 11.01
N PRO A 141 -3.35 -8.07 11.76
CA PRO A 141 -4.71 -8.21 11.23
C PRO A 141 -4.99 -7.32 10.00
N ILE A 142 -4.60 -6.05 10.04
CA ILE A 142 -4.78 -5.13 8.90
C ILE A 142 -3.95 -5.59 7.70
N ALA A 143 -2.76 -6.16 7.91
CA ALA A 143 -1.93 -6.71 6.84
C ALA A 143 -2.67 -7.80 6.06
N TRP A 144 -3.31 -8.74 6.75
CA TRP A 144 -4.08 -9.81 6.12
C TRP A 144 -5.29 -9.27 5.35
N ILE A 145 -6.03 -8.32 5.93
CA ILE A 145 -7.13 -7.63 5.24
C ILE A 145 -6.60 -6.97 3.97
N PHE A 146 -5.45 -6.29 4.06
CA PHE A 146 -4.87 -5.59 2.93
C PHE A 146 -4.41 -6.54 1.81
N VAL A 147 -3.81 -7.68 2.16
CA VAL A 147 -3.47 -8.75 1.19
C VAL A 147 -4.72 -9.20 0.42
N VAL A 148 -5.80 -9.53 1.14
CA VAL A 148 -7.06 -9.95 0.51
C VAL A 148 -7.63 -8.87 -0.41
N LEU A 149 -7.60 -7.61 0.02
CA LEU A 149 -8.06 -6.49 -0.79
C LEU A 149 -7.22 -6.29 -2.06
N VAL A 150 -5.89 -6.41 -1.97
CA VAL A 150 -4.98 -6.27 -3.12
C VAL A 150 -5.18 -7.43 -4.10
N VAL A 151 -5.26 -8.68 -3.61
CA VAL A 151 -5.54 -9.85 -4.45
C VAL A 151 -6.91 -9.71 -5.12
N GLY A 152 -7.94 -9.33 -4.38
CA GLY A 152 -9.28 -9.09 -4.91
C GLY A 152 -9.31 -7.96 -5.94
N HIS A 153 -8.55 -6.88 -5.73
CA HIS A 153 -8.41 -5.78 -6.68
C HIS A 153 -7.77 -6.24 -8.00
N ILE A 154 -6.69 -7.00 -7.93
CA ILE A 154 -6.01 -7.56 -9.12
C ILE A 154 -6.96 -8.53 -9.84
N ALA A 155 -7.59 -9.46 -9.11
CA ALA A 155 -8.54 -10.41 -9.67
C ALA A 155 -9.71 -9.71 -10.37
N ALA A 156 -10.27 -8.64 -9.78
CA ALA A 156 -11.31 -7.84 -10.40
C ALA A 156 -10.80 -7.18 -11.69
N ALA A 157 -9.62 -6.56 -11.69
CA ALA A 157 -9.05 -5.95 -12.89
C ALA A 157 -8.84 -6.97 -14.03
N LEU A 158 -8.37 -8.18 -13.70
CA LEU A 158 -8.19 -9.27 -14.66
C LEU A 158 -9.54 -9.82 -15.16
N PHE A 159 -10.53 -9.97 -14.30
CA PHE A 159 -11.88 -10.38 -14.68
C PHE A 159 -12.52 -9.37 -15.65
N HIS A 160 -12.41 -8.08 -15.34
CA HIS A 160 -12.89 -7.01 -16.21
C HIS A 160 -12.18 -7.02 -17.58
N HIS A 161 -10.88 -7.29 -17.59
CA HIS A 161 -10.10 -7.35 -18.83
C HIS A 161 -10.38 -8.59 -19.69
N PHE A 162 -10.38 -9.80 -19.11
CA PHE A 162 -10.46 -11.04 -19.86
C PHE A 162 -11.89 -11.55 -20.06
N VAL A 163 -12.75 -11.38 -19.06
CA VAL A 163 -14.13 -11.90 -19.09
C VAL A 163 -15.10 -10.82 -19.57
N ARG A 164 -15.11 -9.64 -18.92
CA ARG A 164 -15.99 -8.54 -19.36
C ARG A 164 -15.47 -7.78 -20.59
N ARG A 165 -14.19 -7.93 -20.91
CA ARG A 165 -13.51 -7.30 -22.06
C ARG A 165 -13.71 -5.78 -22.12
N ASP A 166 -13.74 -5.15 -20.95
CA ASP A 166 -13.85 -3.69 -20.87
C ASP A 166 -12.47 -3.01 -20.78
N GLN A 167 -12.50 -1.68 -20.75
CA GLN A 167 -11.30 -0.86 -20.81
C GLN A 167 -10.67 -0.60 -19.43
N THR A 168 -11.14 -1.23 -18.34
CA THR A 168 -10.69 -0.91 -16.96
C THR A 168 -9.17 -0.98 -16.80
N LEU A 169 -8.55 -2.10 -17.20
CA LEU A 169 -7.10 -2.26 -17.12
C LEU A 169 -6.36 -1.41 -18.17
N ARG A 170 -6.89 -1.36 -19.41
CA ARG A 170 -6.29 -0.62 -20.53
C ARG A 170 -6.14 0.87 -20.23
N ARG A 171 -7.16 1.47 -19.60
CA ARG A 171 -7.13 2.85 -19.10
C ARG A 171 -5.98 3.10 -18.14
N MET A 172 -5.66 2.13 -17.27
CA MET A 172 -4.54 2.22 -16.32
C MET A 172 -3.18 1.93 -16.96
N LEU A 173 -3.17 1.30 -18.13
CA LEU A 173 -2.00 1.18 -18.99
C LEU A 173 -1.81 2.42 -19.89
N GLY A 174 -2.81 3.31 -19.96
CA GLY A 174 -2.79 4.53 -20.77
C GLY A 174 -3.17 4.30 -22.24
N GLN A 175 -3.97 3.26 -22.49
CA GLN A 175 -4.62 2.95 -23.76
C GLN A 175 -6.10 3.30 -23.64
#